data_AF-A0A382M157-F1
#
_entry.id   AF-A0A382M157-F1
#
_cell.length_a   1.000
_cell.length_b   1.000
_cell.length_c   1.000
_cell.angle_alpha   90.00
_cell.angle_beta   90.00
_cell.angle_gamma   90.00
#
_symmetry.space_group_name_H-M   'P 1'
#
loop_
_entity.id
_entity.type
_entity.pdbx_description
1 polymer ?
#
loop_
_entity_poly.entity_id
_entity_poly.type
_entity_poly.pdbx_seq_one_letter_code
_entity_poly.pdbx_strand_id
1 'polypeptide(L)'
;DKGDIDKAMYHYNKAIEIDSTYTKAYLNAAALVLQKEQSIIEEMNSLGTSNADYNRYDELKIVREDLYKSAIPYLESVYKLDNKNLSAVRTLRNIYSAIDDMDNYKKFKAIAEDLESKID
;
A
#
# COMPACT_ATOMS: atom_id res chain seq x y z
N ASP A 1 -7.30 17.81 -4.81
CA ASP A 1 -6.03 18.35 -5.36
C ASP A 1 -4.81 17.86 -4.58
N LYS A 2 -3.58 18.01 -5.13
CA LYS A 2 -2.33 17.65 -4.43
C LYS A 2 -2.22 18.29 -3.03
N GLY A 3 -2.73 19.53 -2.89
CA GLY A 3 -2.74 20.24 -1.61
C GLY A 3 -3.62 19.61 -0.53
N ASP A 4 -4.64 18.81 -0.90
CA ASP A 4 -5.47 18.09 0.08
C ASP A 4 -4.77 16.83 0.57
N ILE A 5 -4.03 16.15 -0.32
CA ILE A 5 -3.22 14.97 0.01
C ILE A 5 -2.11 15.36 1.00
N ASP A 6 -1.39 16.45 0.73
CA ASP A 6 -0.28 16.88 1.60
C ASP A 6 -0.78 17.30 2.99
N LYS A 7 -1.92 18.01 3.06
CA LYS A 7 -2.56 18.36 4.34
C LYS A 7 -3.05 17.12 5.09
N ALA A 8 -3.71 16.19 4.43
CA ALA A 8 -4.18 14.96 5.06
C ALA A 8 -3.01 14.14 5.62
N MET A 9 -1.93 13.98 4.84
CA MET A 9 -0.72 13.30 5.28
C MET A 9 -0.07 14.00 6.50
N TYR A 10 -0.01 15.33 6.49
CA TYR A 10 0.45 16.09 7.65
C TYR A 10 -0.37 15.77 8.90
N HIS A 11 -1.70 15.75 8.80
CA HIS A 11 -2.57 15.46 9.94
C HIS A 11 -2.43 14.02 10.45
N TYR A 12 -2.30 13.03 9.56
CA TYR A 12 -2.05 11.64 9.99
C TYR A 12 -0.71 11.51 10.70
N ASN A 13 0.35 12.13 10.17
CA ASN A 13 1.67 12.12 10.81
C ASN A 13 1.63 12.81 12.17
N LYS A 14 0.91 13.93 12.32
CA LYS A 14 0.71 14.57 13.64
C LYS A 14 -0.06 13.69 14.61
N ALA A 15 -1.08 12.98 14.15
CA ALA A 15 -1.79 12.03 15.00
C ALA A 15 -0.88 10.88 15.47
N ILE A 16 0.00 10.38 14.59
CA ILE A 16 1.01 9.36 14.90
C ILE A 16 2.06 9.88 15.89
N GLU A 17 2.53 11.12 15.72
CA GLU A 17 3.47 11.75 16.66
C GLU A 17 2.88 11.90 18.07
N ILE A 18 1.58 12.23 18.15
CA ILE A 18 0.85 12.38 19.42
C ILE A 18 0.55 11.03 20.06
N ASP A 19 0.13 10.04 19.27
CA ASP A 19 -0.17 8.69 19.72
C ASP A 19 0.28 7.66 18.68
N SER A 20 1.45 7.06 18.94
CA SER A 20 2.03 6.03 18.08
C SER A 20 1.26 4.71 18.10
N THR A 21 0.21 4.58 18.92
CA THR A 21 -0.68 3.41 18.96
C THR A 21 -1.98 3.66 18.20
N TYR A 22 -2.17 4.85 17.62
CA TYR A 22 -3.40 5.20 16.93
C TYR A 22 -3.48 4.56 15.53
N THR A 23 -3.83 3.28 15.49
CA THR A 23 -3.90 2.42 14.29
C THR A 23 -4.67 3.06 13.13
N LYS A 24 -5.72 3.84 13.40
CA LYS A 24 -6.51 4.52 12.36
C LYS A 24 -5.71 5.55 11.57
N ALA A 25 -4.76 6.26 12.19
CA ALA A 25 -3.92 7.21 11.48
C ALA A 25 -2.99 6.51 10.48
N TYR A 26 -2.39 5.39 10.88
CA TYR A 26 -1.58 4.57 9.99
C TYR A 26 -2.40 3.97 8.82
N LEU A 27 -3.59 3.42 9.10
CA LEU A 27 -4.49 2.91 8.05
C LEU A 27 -4.85 3.98 7.03
N ASN A 28 -5.23 5.17 7.49
CA ASN A 28 -5.61 6.26 6.60
C ASN A 28 -4.41 6.83 5.83
N ALA A 29 -3.22 6.90 6.45
CA ALA A 29 -1.99 7.27 5.75
C ALA A 29 -1.65 6.29 4.63
N ALA A 30 -1.73 4.98 4.90
CA ALA A 30 -1.53 3.94 3.87
C ALA A 30 -2.56 4.07 2.74
N ALA A 31 -3.84 4.24 3.06
CA ALA A 31 -4.89 4.41 2.06
C ALA A 31 -4.68 5.66 1.19
N LEU A 32 -4.27 6.77 1.80
CA LEU A 32 -3.98 8.03 1.11
C LEU A 32 -2.80 7.90 0.15
N VAL A 33 -1.75 7.16 0.54
CA VAL A 33 -0.64 6.82 -0.35
C VAL A 33 -1.17 6.00 -1.54
N LEU A 34 -1.84 4.88 -1.24
CA LEU A 34 -2.31 3.93 -2.27
C LEU A 34 -3.37 4.51 -3.22
N GLN A 35 -4.06 5.58 -2.85
CA GLN A 35 -5.00 6.28 -3.73
C GLN A 35 -4.37 6.70 -5.07
N LYS A 36 -3.06 6.97 -5.10
CA LYS A 36 -2.33 7.35 -6.32
C LYS A 36 -2.13 6.18 -7.30
N GLU A 37 -2.36 4.95 -6.87
CA GLU A 37 -2.19 3.76 -7.71
C GLU A 37 -3.15 3.77 -8.90
N GLN A 38 -4.39 4.23 -8.70
CA GLN A 38 -5.43 4.19 -9.71
C GLN A 38 -5.01 4.94 -10.99
N SER A 39 -4.45 6.14 -10.85
CA SER A 39 -3.99 6.91 -12.01
C SER A 39 -2.80 6.27 -12.73
N ILE A 40 -1.94 5.57 -11.98
CA ILE A 40 -0.81 4.84 -12.58
C ILE A 40 -1.34 3.66 -13.42
N ILE A 41 -2.27 2.88 -12.87
CA ILE A 41 -2.88 1.74 -13.58
C ILE A 41 -3.67 2.21 -14.80
N GLU A 42 -4.44 3.29 -14.68
CA GLU A 42 -5.17 3.88 -15.80
C GLU A 42 -4.23 4.29 -16.94
N GLU A 43 -3.11 4.94 -16.60
CA GLU A 43 -2.09 5.30 -17.59
C GLU A 43 -1.48 4.04 -18.22
N MET A 44 -1.05 3.06 -17.41
CA MET A 44 -0.48 1.79 -17.90
C MET A 44 -1.43 1.06 -18.86
N ASN A 45 -2.73 1.01 -18.55
CA ASN A 45 -3.75 0.36 -19.37
C ASN A 45 -4.07 1.12 -20.66
N SER A 46 -3.74 2.41 -20.73
CA SER A 46 -3.97 3.25 -21.91
C SER A 46 -2.86 3.18 -22.96
N LEU A 47 -1.72 2.55 -22.62
CA LEU A 47 -0.54 2.48 -23.48
C LEU A 47 -0.74 1.56 -24.69
N GLY A 48 -0.10 1.92 -25.81
CA GLY A 48 -0.09 1.15 -27.05
C GLY A 48 1.02 0.09 -27.10
N THR A 49 1.48 -0.23 -28.31
CA THR A 49 2.52 -1.24 -28.57
C THR A 49 3.79 -0.66 -29.20
N SER A 50 4.01 0.66 -29.08
CA SER A 50 5.24 1.29 -29.56
C SER A 50 6.40 1.11 -28.56
N ASN A 51 7.64 1.30 -29.04
CA ASN A 51 8.81 1.30 -28.14
C ASN A 51 8.70 2.39 -27.05
N ALA A 52 8.07 3.53 -27.35
CA ALA A 52 7.84 4.57 -26.35
C ALA A 52 6.83 4.13 -25.29
N ASP A 53 5.78 3.40 -25.68
CA ASP A 53 4.80 2.83 -24.76
C ASP A 53 5.45 1.80 -23.82
N TYR A 54 6.30 0.91 -24.34
CA TYR A 54 7.02 -0.05 -23.51
C TYR A 54 7.94 0.64 -22.49
N ASN A 55 8.71 1.64 -22.91
CA ASN A 55 9.55 2.42 -21.99
C ASN A 55 8.69 3.11 -20.91
N ARG A 56 7.55 3.68 -21.29
CA ARG A 56 6.64 4.34 -20.35
C ARG A 56 6.03 3.35 -19.36
N TYR A 57 5.67 2.15 -19.82
CA TYR A 57 5.18 1.08 -18.96
C TYR A 57 6.22 0.70 -17.89
N ASP A 58 7.49 0.56 -18.28
CA ASP A 58 8.59 0.24 -17.36
C ASP A 58 8.81 1.35 -16.32
N GLU A 59 8.74 2.62 -16.72
CA GLU A 59 8.77 3.76 -15.80
C GLU A 59 7.61 3.72 -14.79
N LEU A 60 6.38 3.49 -15.28
CA LEU A 60 5.19 3.44 -14.43
C LEU A 60 5.24 2.26 -13.45
N LYS A 61 5.83 1.13 -13.85
CA LYS A 61 6.09 -0.01 -12.96
C LYS A 61 6.97 0.41 -11.77
N ILE A 62 8.05 1.15 -12.01
CA ILE A 62 8.93 1.66 -10.95
C ILE A 62 8.17 2.62 -10.03
N VAL A 63 7.41 3.56 -10.60
CA VAL A 63 6.61 4.52 -9.81
C VAL A 63 5.59 3.79 -8.91
N ARG A 64 4.95 2.74 -9.43
CA ARG A 64 4.01 1.92 -8.65
C ARG A 64 4.72 1.13 -7.54
N GLU A 65 5.90 0.59 -7.82
CA GLU A 65 6.70 -0.12 -6.81
C GLU A 65 7.13 0.82 -5.67
N ASP A 66 7.59 2.03 -5.98
CA ASP A 66 7.95 3.03 -4.99
C ASP A 66 6.74 3.50 -4.17
N LEU A 67 5.58 3.63 -4.82
CA LEU A 67 4.32 3.92 -4.14
C LEU A 67 4.02 2.86 -3.08
N TYR A 68 4.10 1.58 -3.46
CA TYR A 68 3.90 0.47 -2.54
C TYR A 68 4.91 0.45 -1.41
N LYS A 69 6.21 0.62 -1.70
CA LYS A 69 7.26 0.70 -0.69
C LYS A 69 6.99 1.82 0.32
N SER A 70 6.43 2.94 -0.10
CA SER A 70 6.07 4.04 0.80
C SER A 70 4.83 3.76 1.68
N ALA A 71 3.95 2.85 1.28
CA ALA A 71 2.78 2.43 2.06
C ALA A 71 3.12 1.35 3.11
N ILE A 72 4.13 0.51 2.84
CA ILE A 72 4.51 -0.63 3.70
C ILE A 72 4.72 -0.24 5.16
N PRO A 73 5.50 0.80 5.52
CA PRO A 73 5.77 1.11 6.93
C PRO A 73 4.52 1.44 7.74
N TYR A 74 3.52 2.07 7.12
CA TYR A 74 2.24 2.36 7.77
C TYR A 74 1.44 1.08 7.99
N LEU A 75 1.36 0.20 6.98
CA LEU A 75 0.65 -1.07 7.08
C LEU A 75 1.33 -2.04 8.06
N GLU A 76 2.66 -2.11 8.09
CA GLU A 76 3.41 -2.89 9.07
C GLU A 76 3.20 -2.38 10.49
N SER A 77 3.10 -1.05 10.66
CA SER A 77 2.73 -0.44 11.96
C SER A 77 1.33 -0.86 12.39
N VAL A 78 0.36 -0.86 11.46
CA VAL A 78 -0.99 -1.39 11.73
C VAL A 78 -0.93 -2.85 12.15
N TYR A 79 -0.22 -3.70 11.42
CA TYR A 79 -0.08 -5.12 11.75
C TYR A 79 0.60 -5.34 13.11
N LYS A 80 1.61 -4.53 13.45
CA LYS A 80 2.30 -4.59 14.75
C LYS A 80 1.37 -4.22 15.91
N LEU A 81 0.50 -3.23 15.72
CA LEU A 81 -0.44 -2.74 16.74
C LEU A 81 -1.70 -3.61 16.84
N ASP A 82 -2.17 -4.11 15.71
CA ASP A 82 -3.37 -4.93 15.55
C ASP A 82 -3.12 -6.02 14.51
N ASN A 83 -2.57 -7.14 14.96
CA ASN A 83 -2.24 -8.28 14.09
C ASN A 83 -3.46 -9.03 13.55
N LYS A 84 -4.67 -8.66 13.98
CA LYS A 84 -5.95 -9.19 13.48
C LYS A 84 -6.57 -8.28 12.43
N ASN A 85 -5.92 -7.17 12.09
CA ASN A 85 -6.39 -6.27 11.05
C ASN A 85 -6.27 -6.91 9.65
N LEU A 86 -7.28 -7.69 9.27
CA LEU A 86 -7.29 -8.42 8.02
C LEU A 86 -7.14 -7.52 6.80
N SER A 87 -7.65 -6.29 6.86
CA SER A 87 -7.48 -5.31 5.77
C SER A 87 -6.00 -5.00 5.55
N ALA A 88 -5.26 -4.62 6.59
CA ALA A 88 -3.83 -4.31 6.47
C ALA A 88 -3.02 -5.54 6.03
N VAL A 89 -3.32 -6.72 6.59
CA VAL A 89 -2.64 -7.98 6.24
C VAL A 89 -2.86 -8.33 4.75
N ARG A 90 -4.09 -8.22 4.24
CA ARG A 90 -4.39 -8.45 2.81
C ARG A 90 -3.66 -7.46 1.91
N THR A 91 -3.63 -6.18 2.29
CA THR A 91 -2.92 -5.17 1.52
C THR A 91 -1.42 -5.43 1.50
N LEU A 92 -0.80 -5.77 2.64
CA LEU A 92 0.62 -6.16 2.70
C LEU A 92 0.90 -7.37 1.81
N ARG A 93 0.10 -8.44 1.90
CA ARG A 93 0.22 -9.62 1.02
C ARG A 93 0.23 -9.21 -0.46
N ASN A 94 -0.74 -8.40 -0.88
CA ASN A 94 -0.86 -8.01 -2.29
C ASN A 94 0.32 -7.11 -2.73
N ILE A 95 0.74 -6.17 -1.89
CA ILE A 95 1.90 -5.31 -2.15
C ILE A 95 3.17 -6.13 -2.30
N TYR A 96 3.47 -7.02 -1.37
CA TYR A 96 4.68 -7.85 -1.43
C TYR A 96 4.69 -8.76 -2.65
N SER A 97 3.52 -9.27 -3.08
CA SER A 97 3.42 -10.00 -4.34
C SER A 97 3.71 -9.12 -5.55
N ALA A 98 3.32 -7.83 -5.52
CA ALA A 98 3.47 -6.93 -6.67
C ALA A 98 4.88 -6.36 -6.82
N ILE A 99 5.68 -6.36 -5.75
CA ILE A 99 7.09 -5.92 -5.75
C ILE A 99 8.08 -7.10 -5.74
N ASP A 100 7.59 -8.31 -6.03
CA ASP A 100 8.36 -9.56 -6.07
C ASP A 100 9.11 -9.92 -4.76
N ASP A 101 8.66 -9.40 -3.60
CA ASP A 101 9.16 -9.80 -2.28
C ASP A 101 8.44 -11.06 -1.81
N MET A 102 8.92 -12.20 -2.31
CA MET A 102 8.27 -13.49 -2.14
C MET A 102 8.29 -14.01 -0.69
N ASP A 103 9.26 -13.58 0.11
CA ASP A 103 9.36 -14.01 1.51
C ASP A 103 8.30 -13.33 2.36
N ASN A 104 8.17 -12.00 2.24
CA ASN A 104 7.10 -11.29 2.93
C ASN A 104 5.71 -11.63 2.35
N TYR A 105 5.60 -11.85 1.05
CA TYR A 105 4.35 -12.35 0.45
C TYR A 105 3.90 -13.66 1.11
N LYS A 106 4.76 -14.67 1.22
CA LYS A 106 4.43 -15.96 1.85
C LYS A 106 4.02 -15.77 3.32
N LYS A 107 4.75 -14.93 4.06
CA LYS A 107 4.43 -14.59 5.45
C LYS A 107 3.03 -14.00 5.58
N PHE A 108 2.72 -12.93 4.85
CA PHE A 108 1.43 -12.24 4.96
C PHE A 108 0.29 -13.03 4.31
N LYS A 109 0.57 -13.88 3.33
CA LYS A 109 -0.40 -14.85 2.81
C LYS A 109 -0.86 -15.83 3.89
N ALA A 110 0.07 -16.48 4.59
CA ALA A 110 -0.27 -17.43 5.65
C ALA A 110 -1.07 -16.77 6.78
N ILE A 111 -0.69 -15.54 7.18
CA ILE A 111 -1.42 -14.77 8.19
C ILE A 111 -2.84 -14.41 7.69
N ALA A 112 -2.98 -13.99 6.42
CA ALA A 112 -4.28 -13.66 5.85
C ALA A 112 -5.21 -14.88 5.86
N GLU A 113 -4.74 -16.03 5.40
CA GLU A 113 -5.51 -17.28 5.32
C GLU A 113 -5.94 -17.75 6.72
N ASP A 114 -5.06 -17.67 7.71
CA ASP A 114 -5.38 -17.99 9.11
C ASP A 114 -6.47 -17.07 9.67
N LEU A 115 -6.37 -15.75 9.45
CA LEU A 115 -7.38 -14.79 9.88
C LEU A 115 -8.72 -14.99 9.17
N GLU A 116 -8.70 -15.30 7.87
CA GLU A 116 -9.88 -15.55 7.05
C GLU A 116 -10.65 -16.77 7.54
N SER A 117 -9.96 -17.86 7.87
CA SER A 117 -10.58 -19.11 8.36
C SER A 117 -11.30 -18.98 9.70
N LYS A 118 -11.10 -17.86 10.43
CA LYS A 118 -11.69 -17.58 11.75
C LYS A 118 -12.94 -16.68 11.69
N ILE A 119 -13.31 -16.23 10.49
CA ILE A 119 -14.48 -15.38 10.24
C ILE A 119 -15.69 -16.23 9.82
N ASP A 120 -15.46 -17.47 9.39
CA ASP A 120 -16.46 -18.50 9.13
C ASP A 120 -17.04 -19.10 10.43
#